data_AF-A0A832VEE4-F1
#
_entry.id   AF-A0A832VEE4-F1
#
_cell.length_a   1.000
_cell.length_b   1.000
_cell.length_c   1.000
_cell.angle_alpha   90.00
_cell.angle_beta   90.00
_cell.angle_gamma   90.00
#
_symmetry.space_group_name_H-M   'P 1'
#
loop_
_entity.id
_entity.type
_entity.pdbx_description
1 polymer ?
#
loop_
_entity_poly.entity_id
_entity_poly.type
_entity_poly.pdbx_seq_one_letter_code
_entity_poly.pdbx_strand_id
1 'polypeptide(L)'
;MTTFGNVEPYEAPATFEEWLDKRGISQKYAPVFNWSKTELHSEYNALFKDIEESNNSIKILDEEFQNIHETRLEYMEKHGIKQWHELNPAQDSGHLLMKETFFDQIKTTTIELKLLREERRIRGNALPLVVGIILGSYPNYSSIISDEEMTHGMMSTNGSDPMWKLIGPIHNLFWSMYPKLNV
;
A
#
# COMPACT_ATOMS: atom_id res chain seq x y z
N MET A 1 11.64 31.90 19.24
CA MET A 1 11.12 31.74 17.87
C MET A 1 11.79 30.54 17.26
N THR A 2 11.06 29.44 17.09
CA THR A 2 11.52 28.31 16.29
C THR A 2 11.28 28.67 14.82
N THR A 3 12.37 28.87 14.08
CA THR A 3 12.36 28.98 12.62
C THR A 3 11.88 27.66 12.05
N PHE A 4 10.64 27.60 11.57
CA PHE A 4 10.20 26.53 10.69
C PHE A 4 11.13 26.54 9.48
N GLY A 5 11.84 25.43 9.26
CA GLY A 5 12.76 25.28 8.15
C GLY A 5 12.06 25.60 6.83
N ASN A 6 12.79 26.19 5.89
CA ASN A 6 12.32 26.47 4.54
C ASN A 6 11.67 25.22 3.95
N VAL A 7 10.34 25.14 3.99
CA VAL A 7 9.59 24.20 3.17
C VAL A 7 9.80 24.71 1.76
N GLU A 8 10.46 23.93 0.91
CA GLU A 8 10.62 24.28 -0.50
C GLU A 8 9.25 24.62 -1.08
N PRO A 9 9.14 25.67 -1.91
CA PRO A 9 7.87 26.03 -2.54
C PRO A 9 7.27 24.81 -3.26
N TYR A 10 5.96 24.63 -3.13
CA TYR A 10 5.28 23.57 -3.88
C TYR A 10 5.39 23.84 -5.38
N GLU A 11 5.94 22.89 -6.12
CA GLU A 11 6.05 22.93 -7.58
C GLU A 11 4.95 22.06 -8.22
N ALA A 12 3.85 22.71 -8.63
CA ALA A 12 2.73 22.05 -9.29
C ALA A 12 3.16 21.44 -10.64
N PRO A 13 2.78 20.19 -10.97
CA PRO A 13 2.99 19.65 -12.30
C PRO A 13 2.23 20.47 -13.35
N ALA A 14 2.80 20.61 -14.56
CA ALA A 14 2.26 21.49 -15.58
C ALA A 14 0.95 20.96 -16.17
N THR A 15 0.79 19.64 -16.24
CA THR A 15 -0.42 18.99 -16.75
C THR A 15 -0.90 17.87 -15.84
N PHE A 16 -2.15 17.47 -16.02
CA PHE A 16 -2.72 16.37 -15.26
C PHE A 16 -2.05 15.03 -15.59
N GLU A 17 -1.62 14.83 -16.84
CA GLU A 17 -0.86 13.65 -17.26
C GLU A 17 0.49 13.56 -16.54
N GLU A 18 1.21 14.68 -16.40
CA GLU A 18 2.44 14.73 -15.63
C GLU A 18 2.19 14.41 -14.14
N TRP A 19 1.08 14.90 -13.61
CA TRP A 19 0.64 14.59 -12.25
C TRP A 19 0.34 13.08 -12.07
N LEU A 20 -0.35 12.45 -13.03
CA LEU A 20 -0.63 11.01 -13.02
C LEU A 20 0.66 10.20 -13.01
N ASP A 21 1.65 10.57 -13.84
CA ASP A 21 2.95 9.90 -13.88
C ASP A 21 3.70 10.02 -12.56
N LYS A 22 3.75 11.22 -11.97
CA LYS A 22 4.35 11.47 -10.65
C LYS A 22 3.67 10.66 -9.53
N ARG A 23 2.37 10.39 -9.65
CA ARG A 23 1.59 9.58 -8.71
C ARG A 23 1.62 8.08 -9.01
N GLY A 24 2.25 7.65 -10.11
CA GLY A 24 2.24 6.26 -10.54
C GLY A 24 0.83 5.75 -10.84
N ILE A 25 -0.02 6.63 -11.37
CA ILE A 25 -1.39 6.32 -11.81
C ILE A 25 -1.37 6.15 -13.33
N SER A 26 -2.10 5.16 -13.84
CA SER A 26 -2.16 4.88 -15.27
C SER A 26 -2.68 6.08 -16.09
N GLN A 27 -2.07 6.33 -17.25
CA GLN A 27 -2.54 7.34 -18.21
C GLN A 27 -3.96 7.08 -18.75
N LYS A 28 -4.55 5.89 -18.51
CA LYS A 28 -5.98 5.63 -18.80
C LYS A 28 -6.92 6.60 -18.07
N TYR A 29 -6.46 7.22 -16.97
CA TYR A 29 -7.22 8.20 -16.20
C TYR A 29 -7.07 9.64 -16.70
N ALA A 30 -6.27 9.94 -17.73
CA ALA A 30 -6.17 11.29 -18.28
C ALA A 30 -7.54 11.95 -18.59
N PRO A 31 -8.54 11.23 -19.15
CA PRO A 31 -9.87 11.79 -19.39
C PRO A 31 -10.84 11.66 -18.21
N VAL A 32 -10.40 11.31 -16.99
CA VAL A 32 -11.28 10.95 -15.85
C VAL A 32 -12.29 12.05 -15.50
N PHE A 33 -11.95 13.32 -15.66
CA PHE A 33 -12.87 14.44 -15.39
C PHE A 33 -14.03 14.55 -16.39
N ASN A 34 -13.91 13.88 -17.55
CA ASN A 34 -14.95 13.83 -18.57
C ASN A 34 -15.79 12.54 -18.49
N TRP A 35 -15.45 11.63 -17.58
CA TRP A 35 -16.21 10.39 -17.41
C TRP A 35 -17.61 10.67 -16.86
N SER A 36 -18.58 9.91 -17.35
CA SER A 36 -19.92 9.90 -16.78
C SER A 36 -19.90 9.38 -15.35
N LYS A 37 -20.95 9.73 -14.59
CA LYS A 37 -21.15 9.19 -13.23
C LYS A 37 -21.11 7.66 -13.22
N THR A 38 -21.74 7.01 -14.20
CA THR A 38 -21.78 5.54 -14.31
C THR A 38 -20.38 4.95 -14.51
N GLU A 39 -19.55 5.56 -15.37
CA GLU A 39 -18.17 5.12 -15.60
C GLU A 39 -17.33 5.25 -14.33
N LEU A 40 -17.42 6.39 -13.63
CA LEU A 40 -16.72 6.61 -12.36
C LEU A 40 -17.11 5.58 -11.30
N HIS A 41 -18.40 5.26 -11.16
CA HIS A 41 -18.86 4.28 -10.17
C HIS A 41 -18.46 2.86 -10.55
N SER A 42 -18.50 2.52 -11.84
CA SER A 42 -18.02 1.21 -12.33
C SER A 42 -16.53 1.04 -12.03
N GLU A 43 -15.71 2.04 -12.34
CA GLU A 43 -14.28 2.00 -12.08
C GLU A 43 -13.97 1.96 -10.58
N TYR A 44 -14.67 2.77 -9.77
CA TYR A 44 -14.54 2.74 -8.31
C TYR A 44 -14.80 1.34 -7.75
N ASN A 45 -15.90 0.70 -8.17
CA ASN A 45 -16.25 -0.64 -7.71
C ASN A 45 -15.21 -1.69 -8.13
N ALA A 46 -14.69 -1.59 -9.35
CA ALA A 46 -13.64 -2.48 -9.84
C ALA A 46 -12.35 -2.32 -9.03
N LEU A 47 -11.87 -1.08 -8.87
CA LEU A 47 -10.67 -0.78 -8.07
C LEU A 47 -10.81 -1.25 -6.62
N PHE A 48 -11.97 -0.96 -6.00
CA PHE A 48 -12.22 -1.35 -4.62
C PHE A 48 -12.21 -2.87 -4.45
N LYS A 49 -12.88 -3.60 -5.34
CA LYS A 49 -12.90 -5.06 -5.34
C LYS A 49 -11.51 -5.65 -5.49
N ASP A 50 -10.71 -5.15 -6.45
CA ASP A 50 -9.34 -5.61 -6.67
C ASP A 50 -8.46 -5.38 -5.43
N ILE A 51 -8.64 -4.26 -4.74
CA ILE A 51 -7.93 -3.95 -3.49
C ILE A 51 -8.37 -4.89 -2.37
N GLU A 52 -9.67 -5.18 -2.22
CA GLU A 52 -10.16 -6.15 -1.23
C GLU A 52 -9.61 -7.55 -1.47
N GLU A 53 -9.64 -8.02 -2.72
CA GLU A 53 -9.07 -9.32 -3.11
C GLU A 53 -7.56 -9.38 -2.84
N SER A 54 -6.84 -8.29 -3.11
CA SER A 54 -5.40 -8.18 -2.82
C SER A 54 -5.13 -8.20 -1.31
N ASN A 55 -5.91 -7.45 -0.52
CA ASN A 55 -5.77 -7.41 0.94
C ASN A 55 -6.04 -8.80 1.56
N ASN A 56 -7.04 -9.54 1.05
CA ASN A 56 -7.31 -10.90 1.49
C ASN A 56 -6.15 -11.84 1.16
N SER A 57 -5.61 -11.76 -0.05
CA SER A 57 -4.45 -12.56 -0.46
C SER A 57 -3.20 -12.23 0.38
N ILE A 58 -2.95 -10.95 0.68
CA ILE A 58 -1.86 -10.52 1.58
C ILE A 58 -2.05 -11.12 2.97
N LYS A 59 -3.27 -11.07 3.51
CA LYS A 59 -3.59 -11.64 4.82
C LYS A 59 -3.31 -13.14 4.88
N ILE A 60 -3.73 -13.90 3.86
CA ILE A 60 -3.49 -15.34 3.78
C ILE A 60 -1.98 -15.64 3.75
N LEU A 61 -1.21 -14.92 2.94
CA LEU A 61 0.24 -15.11 2.87
C LEU A 61 0.97 -14.68 4.16
N ASP A 62 0.50 -13.63 4.83
CA ASP A 62 1.02 -13.22 6.14
C ASP A 62 0.74 -14.31 7.19
N GLU A 63 -0.45 -14.92 7.19
CA GLU A 63 -0.79 -16.07 8.05
C GLU A 63 0.09 -17.30 7.74
N GLU A 64 0.33 -17.60 6.46
CA GLU A 64 1.23 -18.68 6.04
C GLU A 64 2.67 -18.44 6.52
N PHE A 65 3.17 -17.21 6.38
CA PHE A 65 4.49 -16.83 6.90
C PHE A 65 4.60 -17.05 8.41
N GLN A 66 3.59 -16.65 9.18
CA GLN A 66 3.58 -16.88 10.63
C GLN A 66 3.56 -18.37 10.96
N ASN A 67 2.75 -19.17 10.25
CA ASN A 67 2.70 -20.60 10.44
C ASN A 67 4.05 -21.29 10.15
N ILE A 68 4.74 -20.90 9.08
CA ILE A 68 6.10 -21.40 8.78
C ILE A 68 7.08 -21.00 9.89
N HIS A 69 6.98 -19.77 10.39
CA HIS A 69 7.82 -19.28 11.48
C HIS A 69 7.61 -20.09 12.77
N GLU A 70 6.36 -20.32 13.16
CA GLU A 70 5.98 -21.11 14.33
C GLU A 70 6.42 -22.57 14.18
N THR A 71 6.13 -23.20 13.05
CA THR A 71 6.55 -24.59 12.76
C THR A 71 8.07 -24.75 12.85
N ARG A 72 8.83 -23.75 12.35
CA ARG A 72 10.29 -23.74 12.47
C ARG A 72 10.75 -23.67 13.93
N LEU A 73 10.11 -22.83 14.76
CA LEU A 73 10.44 -22.73 16.18
C LEU A 73 10.10 -24.02 16.95
N GLU A 74 8.92 -24.60 16.69
CA GLU A 74 8.52 -25.89 17.27
C GLU A 74 9.48 -27.02 16.90
N TYR A 75 9.93 -27.05 15.64
CA TYR A 75 10.94 -28.00 15.20
C TYR A 75 12.26 -27.83 15.98
N MET A 76 12.73 -26.59 16.12
CA MET A 76 13.94 -26.30 16.88
C MET A 76 13.83 -26.75 18.35
N GLU A 77 12.70 -26.46 18.99
CA GLU A 77 12.44 -26.85 20.38
C GLU A 77 12.41 -28.37 20.53
N LYS A 78 11.64 -29.06 19.68
CA LYS A 78 11.50 -30.53 19.70
C LYS A 78 12.83 -31.27 19.54
N HIS A 79 13.75 -30.69 18.77
CA HIS A 79 15.06 -31.28 18.48
C HIS A 79 16.20 -30.70 19.35
N GLY A 80 15.89 -29.84 20.33
CA GLY A 80 16.89 -29.25 21.22
C GLY A 80 17.88 -28.32 20.51
N ILE A 81 17.51 -27.79 19.34
CA ILE A 81 18.36 -26.91 18.53
C ILE A 81 18.19 -25.49 19.06
N LYS A 82 19.23 -24.97 19.72
CA LYS A 82 19.24 -23.56 20.16
C LYS A 82 19.52 -22.63 19.00
N GLN A 83 20.54 -22.93 18.20
CA GLN A 83 20.88 -22.14 17.03
C GLN A 83 21.31 -23.00 15.85
N TRP A 84 20.84 -22.66 14.66
CA TRP A 84 21.13 -23.41 13.42
C TRP A 84 22.61 -23.48 13.05
N HIS A 85 23.43 -22.54 13.54
CA HIS A 85 24.86 -22.50 13.23
C HIS A 85 25.70 -23.40 14.14
N GLU A 86 25.11 -23.90 15.24
CA GLU A 86 25.77 -24.81 16.18
C GLU A 86 25.71 -26.28 15.70
N LEU A 87 24.91 -26.56 14.67
CA LEU A 87 24.76 -27.90 14.10
C LEU A 87 26.02 -28.37 13.39
N ASN A 88 26.39 -29.63 13.62
CA ASN A 88 27.52 -30.28 12.98
C ASN A 88 27.09 -30.90 11.64
N PRO A 89 27.66 -30.47 10.48
CA PRO A 89 27.29 -30.99 9.17
C PRO A 89 27.42 -32.52 9.01
N ALA A 90 28.32 -33.16 9.75
CA ALA A 90 28.52 -34.60 9.67
C ALA A 90 27.47 -35.42 10.45
N GLN A 91 26.85 -34.83 11.48
CA GLN A 91 25.94 -35.52 12.40
C GLN A 91 24.48 -35.06 12.23
N ASP A 92 24.28 -33.80 11.82
CA ASP A 92 22.99 -33.12 11.81
C ASP A 92 22.48 -32.84 10.39
N SER A 93 22.91 -33.64 9.40
CA SER A 93 22.57 -33.43 7.98
C SER A 93 21.06 -33.34 7.73
N GLY A 94 20.24 -34.12 8.44
CA GLY A 94 18.78 -34.04 8.35
C GLY A 94 18.21 -32.72 8.86
N HIS A 95 18.76 -32.17 9.95
CA HIS A 95 18.35 -30.87 10.50
C HIS A 95 18.76 -29.71 9.60
N LEU A 96 19.93 -29.81 8.96
CA LEU A 96 20.39 -28.82 7.98
C LEU A 96 19.52 -28.80 6.72
N LEU A 97 19.07 -29.97 6.24
CA LEU A 97 18.13 -30.05 5.11
C LEU A 97 16.76 -29.44 5.48
N MET A 98 16.29 -29.68 6.70
CA MET A 98 15.04 -29.07 7.18
C MET A 98 15.17 -27.55 7.35
N LYS A 99 16.32 -27.08 7.82
CA LYS A 99 16.66 -25.64 7.86
C LYS A 99 16.55 -25.05 6.46
N GLU A 100 17.21 -25.63 5.46
CA GLU A 100 17.14 -25.12 4.08
C GLU A 100 15.69 -25.05 3.60
N THR A 101 14.90 -26.10 3.83
CA THR A 101 13.47 -26.12 3.51
C THR A 101 12.71 -24.94 4.12
N PHE A 102 12.86 -24.69 5.44
CA PHE A 102 12.20 -23.57 6.09
C PHE A 102 12.63 -22.22 5.53
N PHE A 103 13.93 -22.04 5.28
CA PHE A 103 14.45 -20.77 4.78
C PHE A 103 14.02 -20.51 3.32
N ASP A 104 13.91 -21.54 2.50
CA ASP A 104 13.41 -21.45 1.14
C ASP A 104 11.92 -21.11 1.10
N GLN A 105 11.12 -21.74 1.97
CA GLN A 105 9.70 -21.39 2.14
C GLN A 105 9.54 -19.92 2.58
N ILE A 106 10.23 -19.51 3.65
CA ILE A 106 10.24 -18.13 4.14
C ILE A 106 10.60 -17.14 3.03
N LYS A 107 11.66 -17.44 2.26
CA LYS A 107 12.12 -16.59 1.16
C LYS A 107 11.06 -16.47 0.07
N THR A 108 10.44 -17.59 -0.32
CA THR A 108 9.40 -17.64 -1.36
C THR A 108 8.20 -16.80 -0.94
N THR A 109 7.63 -17.07 0.24
CA THR A 109 6.49 -16.31 0.78
C THR A 109 6.80 -14.83 0.93
N THR A 110 8.02 -14.47 1.35
CA THR A 110 8.45 -13.07 1.48
C THR A 110 8.50 -12.35 0.13
N ILE A 111 8.98 -13.03 -0.92
CA ILE A 111 9.02 -12.46 -2.28
C ILE A 111 7.59 -12.25 -2.79
N GLU A 112 6.71 -13.24 -2.62
CA GLU A 112 5.31 -13.16 -3.04
C GLU A 112 4.56 -12.04 -2.30
N LEU A 113 4.72 -11.94 -0.98
CA LEU A 113 4.17 -10.85 -0.18
C LEU A 113 4.63 -9.47 -0.67
N LYS A 114 5.93 -9.34 -0.99
CA LYS A 114 6.49 -8.09 -1.48
C LYS A 114 5.89 -7.70 -2.84
N LEU A 115 5.78 -8.66 -3.76
CA LEU A 115 5.19 -8.42 -5.08
C LEU A 115 3.72 -8.05 -4.95
N LEU A 116 2.95 -8.80 -4.17
CA LEU A 116 1.52 -8.56 -3.99
C LEU A 116 1.23 -7.21 -3.32
N ARG A 117 2.03 -6.81 -2.31
CA ARG A 117 1.93 -5.49 -1.68
C ARG A 117 2.22 -4.37 -2.66
N GLU A 118 3.20 -4.55 -3.54
CA GLU A 118 3.54 -3.57 -4.56
C GLU A 118 2.45 -3.48 -5.64
N GLU A 119 1.90 -4.60 -6.09
CA GLU A 119 0.76 -4.62 -7.00
C GLU A 119 -0.46 -3.92 -6.38
N ARG A 120 -0.79 -4.25 -5.13
CA ARG A 120 -1.87 -3.60 -4.38
C ARG A 120 -1.65 -2.10 -4.28
N ARG A 121 -0.40 -1.66 -4.03
CA ARG A 121 -0.04 -0.24 -3.97
C ARG A 121 -0.30 0.44 -5.31
N ILE A 122 0.25 -0.10 -6.40
CA ILE A 122 0.12 0.48 -7.76
C ILE A 122 -1.36 0.55 -8.18
N ARG A 123 -2.11 -0.55 -8.00
CA ARG A 123 -3.54 -0.58 -8.33
C ARG A 123 -4.35 0.38 -7.46
N GLY A 124 -3.97 0.50 -6.19
CA GLY A 124 -4.61 1.39 -5.21
C GLY A 124 -4.38 2.88 -5.44
N ASN A 125 -3.35 3.29 -6.19
CA ASN A 125 -3.01 4.70 -6.39
C ASN A 125 -4.14 5.48 -7.09
N ALA A 126 -4.94 4.83 -7.94
CA ALA A 126 -6.04 5.48 -8.67
C ALA A 126 -7.31 5.65 -7.83
N LEU A 127 -7.49 4.86 -6.77
CA LEU A 127 -8.72 4.86 -5.97
C LEU A 127 -9.01 6.25 -5.34
N PRO A 128 -8.04 6.92 -4.70
CA PRO A 128 -8.26 8.26 -4.14
C PRO A 128 -8.73 9.31 -5.17
N LEU A 129 -8.18 9.26 -6.38
CA LEU A 129 -8.54 10.16 -7.47
C LEU A 129 -10.01 9.96 -7.86
N VAL A 130 -10.41 8.71 -8.14
CA VAL A 130 -11.79 8.38 -8.53
C VAL A 130 -12.78 8.75 -7.42
N VAL A 131 -12.45 8.45 -6.17
CA VAL A 131 -13.27 8.80 -5.01
C VAL A 131 -13.45 10.31 -4.87
N GLY A 132 -12.36 11.08 -4.98
CA GLY A 132 -12.46 12.53 -4.83
C GLY A 132 -13.25 13.20 -5.94
N ILE A 133 -13.28 12.62 -7.15
CA ILE A 133 -14.17 13.07 -8.23
C ILE A 133 -15.64 12.72 -7.89
N ILE A 134 -15.92 11.48 -7.44
CA ILE A 134 -17.28 11.06 -7.06
C ILE A 134 -17.86 11.93 -5.94
N LEU A 135 -17.05 12.27 -4.94
CA LEU A 135 -17.46 13.12 -3.81
C LEU A 135 -17.52 14.61 -4.17
N GLY A 136 -17.08 15.00 -5.36
CA GLY A 136 -17.01 16.40 -5.79
C GLY A 136 -15.90 17.21 -5.11
N SER A 137 -14.99 16.56 -4.37
CA SER A 137 -13.80 17.21 -3.81
C SER A 137 -12.82 17.65 -4.91
N TYR A 138 -12.74 16.87 -5.99
CA TYR A 138 -11.87 17.14 -7.13
C TYR A 138 -12.64 17.24 -8.44
N PRO A 139 -13.39 18.33 -8.68
CA PRO A 139 -14.12 18.51 -9.94
C PRO A 139 -13.21 18.71 -11.16
N ASN A 140 -11.94 19.09 -10.96
CA ASN A 140 -10.97 19.33 -12.03
C ASN A 140 -9.52 19.27 -11.50
N TYR A 141 -8.55 19.31 -12.42
CA TYR A 141 -7.13 19.27 -12.05
C TYR A 141 -6.72 20.42 -11.11
N SER A 142 -7.22 21.64 -11.33
CA SER A 142 -6.89 22.80 -10.48
C SER A 142 -7.27 22.61 -9.01
N SER A 143 -8.39 21.91 -8.75
CA SER A 143 -8.79 21.59 -7.37
C SER A 143 -7.85 20.61 -6.67
N ILE A 144 -7.23 19.68 -7.42
CA ILE A 144 -6.20 18.77 -6.87
C ILE A 144 -4.96 19.57 -6.49
N ILE A 145 -4.50 20.43 -7.39
CA ILE A 145 -3.30 21.26 -7.17
C ILE A 145 -3.50 22.24 -6.01
N SER A 146 -4.68 22.84 -5.89
CA SER A 146 -5.00 23.70 -4.76
C SER A 146 -4.97 22.94 -3.43
N ASP A 147 -5.47 21.70 -3.38
CA ASP A 147 -5.43 20.85 -2.18
C ASP A 147 -3.98 20.46 -1.83
N GLU A 148 -3.18 20.09 -2.84
CA GLU A 148 -1.75 19.77 -2.67
C GLU A 148 -0.95 20.97 -2.14
N GLU A 149 -1.14 22.15 -2.73
CA GLU A 149 -0.46 23.38 -2.31
C GLU A 149 -0.81 23.73 -0.86
N MET A 150 -2.09 23.64 -0.49
CA MET A 150 -2.56 23.90 0.87
C MET A 150 -1.97 22.92 1.91
N THR A 151 -1.64 21.70 1.49
CA THR A 151 -1.26 20.60 2.38
C THR A 151 0.23 20.28 2.35
N HIS A 152 0.98 20.83 1.40
CA HIS A 152 2.43 20.65 1.22
C HIS A 152 3.26 20.89 2.49
N GLY A 153 2.86 21.86 3.32
CA GLY A 153 3.50 22.16 4.61
C GLY A 153 2.89 21.47 5.84
N MET A 154 1.76 20.78 5.69
CA MET A 154 0.99 20.20 6.81
C MET A 154 1.31 18.73 7.09
N MET A 155 2.02 18.03 6.19
CA MET A 155 2.24 16.58 6.26
C MET A 155 3.32 16.11 7.26
N SER A 156 3.49 16.81 8.38
CA SER A 156 4.41 16.41 9.45
C SER A 156 3.67 15.66 10.58
N THR A 157 3.87 14.33 10.60
CA THR A 157 3.85 13.45 11.79
C THR A 157 2.54 13.29 12.58
N ASN A 158 1.63 12.44 12.09
CA ASN A 158 0.86 11.41 12.85
C ASN A 158 -0.46 11.07 12.15
N GLY A 159 -0.63 9.84 11.67
CA GLY A 159 -1.88 9.38 11.04
C GLY A 159 -3.10 9.34 11.97
N SER A 160 -2.95 9.54 13.28
CA SER A 160 -4.05 9.64 14.24
C SER A 160 -4.65 11.04 14.37
N ASP A 161 -4.08 12.04 13.71
CA ASP A 161 -4.56 13.43 13.80
C ASP A 161 -5.93 13.60 13.09
N PRO A 162 -6.94 14.16 13.75
CA PRO A 162 -8.22 14.55 13.13
C PRO A 162 -8.07 15.40 11.86
N MET A 163 -6.97 16.15 11.72
CA MET A 163 -6.64 16.92 10.52
C MET A 163 -6.60 16.06 9.26
N TRP A 164 -6.17 14.80 9.33
CA TRP A 164 -6.17 13.91 8.14
C TRP A 164 -7.57 13.64 7.60
N LYS A 165 -8.63 13.79 8.40
CA LYS A 165 -10.02 13.69 7.93
C LYS A 165 -10.46 14.90 7.07
N LEU A 166 -9.76 16.02 7.20
CA LEU A 166 -10.03 17.27 6.47
C LEU A 166 -9.20 17.39 5.19
N ILE A 167 -8.08 16.66 5.11
CA ILE A 167 -7.25 16.61 3.91
C ILE A 167 -7.97 15.73 2.87
N GLY A 168 -8.01 16.20 1.61
CA GLY A 168 -8.76 15.57 0.55
C GLY A 168 -8.34 14.11 0.27
N PRO A 169 -9.17 13.33 -0.45
CA PRO A 169 -8.98 11.89 -0.62
C PRO A 169 -7.59 11.45 -1.09
N ILE A 170 -6.92 12.26 -1.93
CA ILE A 170 -5.59 11.97 -2.50
C ILE A 170 -4.50 11.82 -1.43
N HIS A 171 -4.64 12.48 -0.29
CA HIS A 171 -3.62 12.50 0.76
C HIS A 171 -3.99 11.71 2.01
N ASN A 172 -5.28 11.37 2.15
CA ASN A 172 -5.74 10.67 3.32
C ASN A 172 -5.59 9.15 3.13
N LEU A 173 -4.53 8.62 3.78
CA LEU A 173 -4.18 7.18 3.82
C LEU A 173 -5.35 6.26 4.21
N PHE A 174 -6.34 6.78 4.95
CA PHE A 174 -7.49 6.04 5.42
C PHE A 174 -8.56 5.81 4.34
N TRP A 175 -8.52 6.47 3.17
CA TRP A 175 -9.43 6.17 2.05
C TRP A 175 -9.29 4.77 1.49
N SER A 176 -8.10 4.17 1.61
CA SER A 176 -7.92 2.75 1.31
C SER A 176 -8.48 1.80 2.39
N MET A 177 -8.96 2.36 3.52
CA MET A 177 -9.50 1.65 4.69
C MET A 177 -10.95 2.05 5.03
N TYR A 178 -11.53 3.06 4.38
CA TYR A 178 -12.94 3.43 4.62
C TYR A 178 -13.88 2.35 4.07
N PRO A 179 -15.03 2.11 4.74
CA PRO A 179 -16.05 1.22 4.20
C PRO A 179 -16.41 1.65 2.78
N LYS A 180 -16.70 0.67 1.93
CA LYS A 180 -17.19 0.90 0.56
C LYS A 180 -18.21 2.02 0.58
N LEU A 181 -18.01 3.02 -0.27
CA LEU A 181 -18.94 4.13 -0.38
C LEU A 181 -20.31 3.56 -0.79
N ASN A 182 -21.33 3.84 0.02
CA ASN A 182 -22.72 3.56 -0.32
C ASN A 182 -23.17 4.61 -1.34
N VAL A 183 -22.77 4.46 -2.60
CA VAL A 183 -23.18 5.35 -3.70
C VAL A 183 -23.94 4.58 -4.76
#